data_AF-A0A2S8G4Q2-F1
#
_entry.id   AF-A0A2S8G4Q2-F1
#
_cell.length_a   1.000
_cell.length_b   1.000
_cell.length_c   1.000
_cell.angle_alpha   90.00
_cell.angle_beta   90.00
_cell.angle_gamma   90.00
#
_symmetry.space_group_name_H-M   'P 1'
#
loop_
_entity.id
_entity.type
_entity.pdbx_description
1 polymer ?
#
loop_
_entity_poly.entity_id
_entity_poly.type
_entity_poly.pdbx_seq_one_letter_code
_entity_poly.pdbx_strand_id
1 'polypeptide(L)'
;MASNVIAMVCADHKDWDGALRAAEMTLSHDPDDTEALNIRALALRSQGKAGASVEELKRSLQIDAEDATSHANLGWTYLQKGELSKAETHFREALRINPELEWARQGALETLKAKVPIYRWILGYFLWMATKTAGMQWVIIIGLYFGYKVIFVALASNPATQGLAYAFMGLYLLFCVTTWFAGPISDAFLVLHPFGRLVLTPWERFGGLAVGSAIVLTVAALVSEMFLQNDVGIILAMCVGFPAIPMAMMFQSREGTPRKVMAAVTVAAFAMALGFGVGEIYGLENLPTAVASICENCSRGFLFVPLGSIILANILSMR
;
A
#
# COMPACT_ATOMS: atom_id res chain seq x y z
N MET A 1 22.12 -19.35 23.28
CA MET A 1 22.43 -19.39 21.82
C MET A 1 21.54 -20.37 21.04
N ALA A 2 21.54 -21.70 21.32
CA ALA A 2 20.68 -22.64 20.57
C ALA A 2 19.17 -22.37 20.74
N SER A 3 18.71 -22.04 21.95
CA SER A 3 17.30 -21.75 22.23
C SER A 3 16.82 -20.41 21.63
N ASN A 4 17.68 -19.39 21.51
CA ASN A 4 17.35 -18.12 20.83
C ASN A 4 17.13 -18.34 19.34
N VAL A 5 18.00 -19.14 18.70
CA VAL A 5 17.84 -19.50 17.28
C VAL A 5 16.55 -20.28 17.07
N ILE A 6 16.20 -21.21 17.97
CA ILE A 6 14.91 -21.92 17.91
C ILE A 6 13.74 -20.94 18.06
N ALA A 7 13.80 -20.01 19.00
CA ALA A 7 12.76 -19.03 19.23
C ALA A 7 12.54 -18.13 18.00
N MET A 8 13.64 -17.72 17.34
CA MET A 8 13.61 -16.95 16.09
C MET A 8 13.04 -17.76 14.92
N VAL A 9 13.44 -19.02 14.76
CA VAL A 9 12.92 -19.92 13.72
C VAL A 9 11.42 -20.18 13.92
N CYS A 10 10.97 -20.43 15.15
CA CYS A 10 9.55 -20.56 15.46
C CYS A 10 8.77 -19.27 15.16
N ALA A 11 9.34 -18.09 15.46
CA ALA A 11 8.72 -16.81 15.14
C ALA A 11 8.58 -16.60 13.62
N ASP A 12 9.59 -16.98 12.84
CA ASP A 12 9.54 -16.92 11.37
C ASP A 12 8.45 -17.83 10.79
N HIS A 13 8.29 -19.04 11.35
CA HIS A 13 7.20 -19.95 11.01
C HIS A 13 5.83 -19.59 11.61
N LYS A 14 5.71 -18.45 12.32
CA LYS A 14 4.51 -18.01 13.05
C LYS A 14 4.01 -19.01 14.11
N ASP A 15 4.87 -19.92 14.55
CA ASP A 15 4.62 -20.78 15.72
C ASP A 15 4.90 -19.97 16.99
N TRP A 16 3.94 -19.11 17.34
CA TRP A 16 4.07 -18.18 18.48
C TRP A 16 4.17 -18.91 19.82
N ASP A 17 3.58 -20.09 19.94
CA ASP A 17 3.65 -20.89 21.15
C ASP A 17 5.03 -21.57 21.29
N GLY A 18 5.60 -22.04 20.18
CA GLY A 18 6.99 -22.51 20.12
C GLY A 18 7.98 -21.40 20.44
N ALA A 19 7.81 -20.22 19.83
CA ALA A 19 8.66 -19.06 20.08
C ALA A 19 8.61 -18.61 21.55
N LEU A 20 7.41 -18.60 22.15
CA LEU A 20 7.23 -18.26 23.56
C LEU A 20 7.94 -19.25 24.47
N ARG A 21 7.77 -20.56 24.27
CA ARG A 21 8.42 -21.60 25.08
C ARG A 21 9.94 -21.53 25.00
N ALA A 22 10.48 -21.33 23.79
CA ALA A 22 11.92 -21.24 23.59
C ALA A 22 12.52 -19.96 24.20
N ALA A 23 11.80 -18.83 24.12
CA ALA A 23 12.19 -17.60 24.81
C ALA A 23 12.14 -17.76 26.33
N GLU A 24 11.10 -18.38 26.89
CA GLU A 24 10.97 -18.64 28.33
C GLU A 24 12.07 -19.57 28.86
N MET A 25 12.43 -20.60 28.09
CA MET A 25 13.57 -21.46 28.41
C MET A 25 14.87 -20.66 28.50
N THR A 26 15.12 -19.77 27.54
CA THR A 26 16.31 -18.90 27.59
C THR A 26 16.27 -17.99 28.81
N LEU A 27 15.13 -17.34 29.07
CA LEU A 27 14.96 -16.45 30.22
C LEU A 27 15.05 -17.16 31.58
N SER A 28 14.78 -18.47 31.63
CA SER A 28 14.99 -19.28 32.84
C SER A 28 16.47 -19.47 33.19
N HIS A 29 17.36 -19.41 32.19
CA HIS A 29 18.80 -19.53 32.37
C HIS A 29 19.47 -18.17 32.49
N ASP A 30 19.03 -17.21 31.67
CA ASP A 30 19.49 -15.82 31.67
C ASP A 30 18.29 -14.87 31.64
N PRO A 31 17.84 -14.37 32.80
CA PRO A 31 16.67 -13.51 32.89
C PRO A 31 16.83 -12.16 32.17
N ASP A 32 18.05 -11.73 31.86
CA ASP A 32 18.36 -10.42 31.30
C ASP A 32 18.80 -10.50 29.82
N ASP A 33 18.62 -11.65 29.17
CA ASP A 33 18.83 -11.81 27.72
C ASP A 33 17.82 -10.96 26.93
N THR A 34 18.30 -9.85 26.36
CA THR A 34 17.48 -8.88 25.61
C THR A 34 16.90 -9.46 24.32
N GLU A 35 17.57 -10.41 23.68
CA GLU A 35 17.07 -11.09 22.48
C GLU A 35 15.86 -11.97 22.82
N ALA A 36 15.93 -12.74 23.91
CA ALA A 36 14.83 -13.57 24.39
C ALA A 36 13.65 -12.73 24.89
N LEU A 37 13.90 -11.61 25.58
CA LEU A 37 12.84 -10.64 25.95
C LEU A 37 12.14 -10.08 24.70
N ASN A 38 12.89 -9.71 23.66
CA ASN A 38 12.36 -9.26 22.38
C ASN A 38 11.48 -10.31 21.70
N ILE A 39 11.96 -11.57 21.62
CA ILE A 39 11.22 -12.66 20.97
C ILE A 39 9.94 -13.00 21.76
N ARG A 40 10.02 -13.03 23.09
CA ARG A 40 8.85 -13.21 23.96
C ARG A 40 7.83 -12.10 23.75
N ALA A 41 8.28 -10.85 23.70
CA ALA A 41 7.42 -9.70 23.46
C ALA A 41 6.75 -9.74 22.08
N LEU A 42 7.47 -10.18 21.05
CA LEU A 42 6.93 -10.40 19.71
C LEU A 42 5.81 -11.46 19.72
N ALA A 43 6.04 -12.60 20.38
CA ALA A 43 5.05 -13.66 20.52
C ALA A 43 3.80 -13.18 21.29
N LEU A 44 3.98 -12.45 22.39
CA LEU A 44 2.90 -11.85 23.16
C LEU A 44 2.06 -10.86 22.33
N ARG A 45 2.70 -10.01 21.53
CA ARG A 45 2.02 -9.08 20.60
C ARG A 45 1.17 -9.84 19.58
N SER A 46 1.70 -10.90 19.00
CA SER A 46 1.01 -11.76 18.04
C SER A 46 -0.19 -12.50 18.65
N GLN A 47 -0.13 -12.82 19.94
CA GLN A 47 -1.26 -13.38 20.71
C GLN A 47 -2.28 -12.33 21.19
N GLY A 48 -2.14 -11.06 20.80
CA GLY A 48 -3.03 -9.97 21.22
C GLY A 48 -2.76 -9.45 22.64
N LYS A 49 -1.71 -9.94 23.31
CA LYS A 49 -1.29 -9.52 24.66
C LYS A 49 -0.33 -8.33 24.58
N ALA A 50 -0.73 -7.28 23.87
CA ALA A 50 0.10 -6.10 23.63
C ALA A 50 0.56 -5.40 24.92
N GLY A 51 -0.24 -5.43 25.99
CA GLY A 51 0.14 -4.88 27.30
C GLY A 51 1.35 -5.58 27.92
N ALA A 52 1.34 -6.92 27.93
CA ALA A 52 2.46 -7.71 28.44
C ALA A 52 3.72 -7.53 27.57
N SER A 53 3.55 -7.47 26.24
CA SER A 53 4.64 -7.16 25.30
C SER A 53 5.36 -5.85 25.63
N VAL A 54 4.62 -4.78 25.99
CA VAL A 54 5.23 -3.50 26.39
C VAL A 54 6.11 -3.64 27.63
N GLU A 55 5.68 -4.38 28.64
CA GLU A 55 6.43 -4.52 29.90
C GLU A 55 7.73 -5.31 29.69
N GLU A 56 7.70 -6.39 28.91
CA GLU A 56 8.92 -7.16 28.56
C GLU A 56 9.92 -6.30 27.78
N LEU A 57 9.46 -5.47 26.84
CA LEU A 57 10.34 -4.61 26.06
C LEU A 57 10.88 -3.42 26.85
N LYS A 58 10.10 -2.88 27.79
CA LYS A 58 10.63 -1.88 28.73
C LYS A 58 11.72 -2.48 29.62
N ARG A 59 11.56 -3.72 30.06
CA ARG A 59 12.61 -4.43 30.79
C ARG A 59 13.84 -4.62 29.91
N SER A 60 13.66 -5.01 28.66
CA SER A 60 14.76 -5.10 27.69
C SER A 60 15.51 -3.76 27.56
N LEU A 61 14.80 -2.64 27.46
CA LEU A 61 15.40 -1.29 27.43
C LEU A 61 15.99 -0.80 28.76
N GLN A 62 15.62 -1.41 29.90
CA GLN A 62 16.28 -1.14 31.18
C GLN A 62 17.65 -1.83 31.25
N ILE A 63 17.80 -2.96 30.56
CA ILE A 63 19.04 -3.73 30.48
C ILE A 63 19.96 -3.09 29.43
N ASP A 64 19.43 -2.84 28.23
CA ASP A 64 20.12 -2.16 27.14
C ASP A 64 19.25 -1.04 26.55
N ALA A 65 19.52 0.19 26.98
CA ALA A 65 18.81 1.38 26.53
C ALA A 65 19.05 1.73 25.06
N GLU A 66 20.10 1.18 24.42
CA GLU A 66 20.40 1.40 23.01
C GLU A 66 20.10 0.16 22.13
N ASP A 67 19.27 -0.78 22.59
CA ASP A 67 18.82 -1.87 21.73
C ASP A 67 17.78 -1.37 20.70
N ALA A 68 18.24 -1.20 19.46
CA ALA A 68 17.39 -0.82 18.32
C ALA A 68 16.23 -1.79 18.11
N THR A 69 16.40 -3.08 18.41
CA THR A 69 15.38 -4.12 18.21
C THR A 69 14.24 -3.95 19.22
N SER A 70 14.58 -3.72 20.49
CA SER A 70 13.59 -3.41 21.54
C SER A 70 12.81 -2.14 21.24
N HIS A 71 13.49 -1.08 20.80
CA HIS A 71 12.83 0.14 20.35
C HIS A 71 11.88 -0.13 19.17
N ALA A 72 12.30 -0.87 18.15
CA ALA A 72 11.45 -1.21 17.02
C ALA A 72 10.23 -2.04 17.45
N ASN A 73 10.43 -3.05 18.30
CA ASN A 73 9.35 -3.89 18.81
C ASN A 73 8.34 -3.10 19.65
N LEU A 74 8.79 -2.14 20.48
CA LEU A 74 7.89 -1.23 21.19
C LEU A 74 7.10 -0.36 20.23
N GLY A 75 7.75 0.16 19.19
CA GLY A 75 7.11 0.91 18.12
C GLY A 75 5.93 0.15 17.54
N TRP A 76 6.14 -1.11 17.14
CA TRP A 76 5.11 -1.97 16.57
C TRP A 76 4.03 -2.35 17.58
N THR A 77 4.38 -2.60 18.84
CA THR A 77 3.39 -2.89 19.89
C THR A 77 2.50 -1.67 20.16
N TYR A 78 3.05 -0.45 20.21
CA TYR A 78 2.26 0.77 20.33
C TYR A 78 1.41 1.05 19.09
N LEU A 79 1.92 0.75 17.89
CA LEU A 79 1.15 0.85 16.65
C LEU A 79 -0.07 -0.07 16.69
N GLN A 80 0.07 -1.33 17.15
CA GLN A 80 -1.06 -2.26 17.32
C GLN A 80 -2.10 -1.75 18.32
N LYS A 81 -1.65 -1.05 19.38
CA LYS A 81 -2.55 -0.41 20.36
C LYS A 81 -3.19 0.89 19.85
N GLY A 82 -2.80 1.39 18.68
CA GLY A 82 -3.24 2.67 18.13
C GLY A 82 -2.58 3.89 18.78
N GLU A 83 -1.55 3.71 19.61
CA GLU A 83 -0.81 4.78 20.29
C GLU A 83 0.28 5.38 19.37
N LEU A 84 -0.15 6.00 18.26
CA LEU A 84 0.72 6.42 17.15
C LEU A 84 1.88 7.33 17.57
N SER A 85 1.68 8.23 18.54
CA SER A 85 2.74 9.14 19.00
C SER A 85 3.88 8.41 19.72
N LYS A 86 3.56 7.38 20.51
CA LYS A 86 4.57 6.55 21.17
C LYS A 86 5.28 5.65 20.17
N ALA A 87 4.51 5.08 19.23
CA ALA A 87 5.06 4.29 18.14
C ALA A 87 6.13 5.08 17.36
N GLU A 88 5.82 6.31 16.94
CA GLU A 88 6.78 7.17 16.21
C GLU A 88 8.03 7.46 17.03
N THR A 89 7.88 7.72 18.33
CA THR A 89 9.03 8.01 19.21
C THR A 89 9.99 6.83 19.27
N HIS A 90 9.48 5.62 19.49
CA HIS A 90 10.31 4.42 19.56
C HIS A 90 10.90 4.03 18.20
N PHE A 91 10.15 4.18 17.10
CA PHE A 91 10.70 3.95 15.76
C PHE A 91 11.79 4.95 15.39
N ARG A 92 11.64 6.22 15.78
CA ARG A 92 12.68 7.23 15.57
C ARG A 92 13.95 6.87 16.33
N GLU A 93 13.82 6.36 17.54
CA GLU A 93 14.99 5.96 18.33
C GLU A 93 15.66 4.71 17.79
N ALA A 94 14.89 3.70 17.37
CA ALA A 94 15.42 2.53 16.67
C ALA A 94 16.24 2.93 15.43
N LEU A 95 15.73 3.87 14.63
CA LEU A 95 16.40 4.37 13.43
C LEU A 95 17.56 5.34 13.73
N ARG A 96 17.57 5.98 14.89
CA ARG A 96 18.73 6.76 15.37
C ARG A 96 19.91 5.84 15.68
N ILE A 97 19.61 4.72 16.35
CA ILE A 97 20.61 3.72 16.76
C ILE A 97 21.08 2.89 15.56
N ASN A 98 20.13 2.33 14.80
CA ASN A 98 20.41 1.57 13.60
C ASN A 98 19.59 2.09 12.40
N PRO A 99 20.18 2.99 11.58
CA PRO A 99 19.51 3.54 10.40
C PRO A 99 19.15 2.50 9.33
N GLU A 100 19.83 1.35 9.30
CA GLU A 100 19.61 0.29 8.32
C GLU A 100 18.55 -0.72 8.76
N LEU A 101 17.93 -0.52 9.93
CA LEU A 101 16.89 -1.39 10.46
C LEU A 101 15.58 -1.23 9.67
N GLU A 102 15.49 -1.94 8.54
CA GLU A 102 14.37 -1.94 7.60
C GLU A 102 13.01 -2.13 8.29
N TRP A 103 12.94 -3.07 9.24
CA TRP A 103 11.75 -3.34 10.04
C TRP A 103 11.27 -2.12 10.85
N ALA A 104 12.18 -1.34 11.41
CA ALA A 104 11.85 -0.11 12.11
C ALA A 104 11.45 1.00 11.13
N ARG A 105 12.09 1.07 9.95
CA ARG A 105 11.75 2.02 8.88
C ARG A 105 10.33 1.81 8.38
N GLN A 106 9.95 0.56 8.13
CA GLN A 106 8.60 0.18 7.73
C GLN A 106 7.58 0.53 8.83
N GLY A 107 7.88 0.25 10.09
CA GLY A 107 7.00 0.60 11.20
C GLY A 107 6.83 2.13 11.38
N ALA A 108 7.91 2.90 11.21
CA ALA A 108 7.86 4.36 11.20
C ALA A 108 6.98 4.88 10.07
N LEU A 109 7.14 4.29 8.88
CA LEU A 109 6.35 4.60 7.70
C LEU A 109 4.87 4.38 8.00
N GLU A 110 4.47 3.15 8.35
CA GLU A 110 3.09 2.81 8.69
C GLU A 110 2.49 3.70 9.80
N THR A 111 3.29 4.06 10.80
CA THR A 111 2.86 4.97 11.88
C THR A 111 2.54 6.36 11.36
N LEU A 112 3.41 6.93 10.51
CA LEU A 112 3.17 8.23 9.90
C LEU A 112 1.95 8.20 8.99
N LYS A 113 1.79 7.12 8.21
CA LYS A 113 0.64 6.94 7.34
C LYS A 113 -0.66 6.83 8.15
N ALA A 114 -0.65 6.12 9.27
CA ALA A 114 -1.81 5.98 10.17
C ALA A 114 -2.28 7.30 10.82
N LYS A 115 -1.42 8.33 10.89
CA LYS A 115 -1.81 9.67 11.38
C LYS A 115 -2.69 10.44 10.39
N VAL A 116 -2.65 10.08 9.11
CA VAL A 116 -3.48 10.72 8.08
C VAL A 116 -4.87 10.08 8.10
N PRO A 117 -5.96 10.84 8.38
CA PRO A 117 -7.30 10.27 8.55
C PRO A 117 -7.76 9.45 7.34
N ILE A 118 -7.55 9.96 6.13
CA ILE A 118 -7.96 9.26 4.90
C ILE A 118 -7.20 7.93 4.72
N TYR A 119 -5.93 7.89 5.12
CA TYR A 119 -5.12 6.67 5.03
C TYR A 119 -5.50 5.67 6.12
N ARG A 120 -5.90 6.13 7.32
CA ARG A 120 -6.36 5.24 8.40
C ARG A 120 -7.53 4.34 7.98
N TRP A 121 -8.49 4.87 7.22
CA TRP A 121 -9.61 4.08 6.70
C TRP A 121 -9.14 2.99 5.73
N ILE A 122 -8.26 3.36 4.79
CA ILE A 122 -7.70 2.47 3.77
C ILE A 122 -6.80 1.40 4.42
N LEU A 123 -5.96 1.80 5.37
CA LEU A 123 -5.10 0.90 6.13
C LEU A 123 -5.91 -0.12 6.94
N GLY A 124 -7.01 0.32 7.58
CA GLY A 124 -7.92 -0.59 8.27
C GLY A 124 -8.49 -1.66 7.34
N TYR A 125 -8.88 -1.27 6.12
CA TYR A 125 -9.30 -2.21 5.08
C TYR A 125 -8.18 -3.17 4.69
N PHE A 126 -6.96 -2.68 4.40
CA PHE A 126 -5.83 -3.53 4.01
C PHE A 126 -5.42 -4.51 5.11
N LEU A 127 -5.35 -4.06 6.36
CA LEU A 127 -5.03 -4.92 7.50
C LEU A 127 -6.10 -5.99 7.69
N TRP A 128 -7.38 -5.62 7.62
CA TRP A 128 -8.48 -6.59 7.66
C TRP A 128 -8.41 -7.57 6.48
N MET A 129 -8.02 -7.11 5.29
CA MET A 129 -7.88 -7.96 4.12
C MET A 129 -6.69 -8.93 4.24
N ALA A 130 -5.60 -8.50 4.89
CA ALA A 130 -4.43 -9.32 5.19
C ALA A 130 -4.73 -10.46 6.18
N THR A 131 -5.77 -10.33 7.01
CA THR A 131 -6.22 -11.43 7.89
C THR A 131 -7.00 -12.54 7.15
N LYS A 132 -7.37 -12.36 5.89
CA LYS A 132 -8.16 -13.34 5.12
C LYS A 132 -7.26 -14.26 4.30
N THR A 133 -7.73 -15.47 4.03
CA THR A 133 -7.06 -16.40 3.10
C THR A 133 -7.13 -15.87 1.67
N ALA A 134 -6.17 -16.28 0.82
CA ALA A 134 -6.13 -15.86 -0.58
C ALA A 134 -7.46 -16.12 -1.31
N GLY A 135 -8.07 -17.30 -1.14
CA GLY A 135 -9.37 -17.61 -1.75
C GLY A 135 -10.50 -16.67 -1.30
N MET A 136 -10.52 -16.27 -0.03
CA MET A 136 -11.53 -15.33 0.47
C MET A 136 -11.29 -13.90 -0.04
N GLN A 137 -10.03 -13.48 -0.17
CA GLN A 137 -9.69 -12.21 -0.83
C GLN A 137 -10.27 -12.15 -2.25
N TRP A 138 -10.13 -13.25 -3.02
CA TRP A 138 -10.69 -13.37 -4.36
C TRP A 138 -12.21 -13.28 -4.42
N VAL A 139 -12.90 -14.01 -3.54
CA VAL A 139 -14.36 -13.97 -3.46
C VAL A 139 -14.85 -12.55 -3.16
N ILE A 140 -14.17 -11.84 -2.26
CA ILE A 140 -14.52 -10.46 -1.91
C ILE A 140 -14.31 -9.51 -3.11
N ILE A 141 -13.16 -9.56 -3.78
CA ILE A 141 -12.85 -8.67 -4.91
C ILE A 141 -13.81 -8.92 -6.08
N ILE A 142 -13.98 -10.20 -6.46
CA ILE A 142 -14.88 -10.59 -7.55
C ILE A 142 -16.33 -10.25 -7.19
N GLY A 143 -16.75 -10.58 -5.97
CA GLY A 143 -18.09 -10.29 -5.46
C GLY A 143 -18.38 -8.79 -5.46
N LEU A 144 -17.40 -7.95 -5.09
CA LEU A 144 -17.53 -6.50 -5.12
C LEU A 144 -17.75 -5.98 -6.55
N TYR A 145 -17.03 -6.50 -7.54
CA TYR A 145 -17.20 -6.11 -8.94
C TYR A 145 -18.57 -6.52 -9.52
N PHE A 146 -18.96 -7.78 -9.34
CA PHE A 146 -20.26 -8.25 -9.84
C PHE A 146 -21.42 -7.60 -9.08
N GLY A 147 -21.29 -7.43 -7.76
CA GLY A 147 -22.24 -6.70 -6.94
C GLY A 147 -22.41 -5.26 -7.41
N TYR A 148 -21.29 -4.56 -7.67
CA TYR A 148 -21.30 -3.23 -8.27
C TYR A 148 -22.07 -3.22 -9.60
N LYS A 149 -21.75 -4.15 -10.52
CA LYS A 149 -22.41 -4.24 -11.84
C LYS A 149 -23.92 -4.44 -11.74
N VAL A 150 -24.37 -5.36 -10.89
CA VAL A 150 -25.80 -5.65 -10.69
C VAL A 150 -26.52 -4.41 -10.16
N ILE A 151 -25.98 -3.77 -9.12
CA ILE A 151 -26.56 -2.56 -8.52
C ILE A 151 -26.58 -1.41 -9.53
N PHE A 152 -25.48 -1.18 -10.24
CA PHE A 152 -25.40 -0.14 -11.25
C PHE A 152 -26.44 -0.31 -12.35
N VAL A 153 -26.58 -1.53 -12.90
CA VAL A 153 -27.58 -1.82 -13.95
C VAL A 153 -29.00 -1.64 -13.41
N ALA A 154 -29.29 -2.09 -12.18
CA ALA A 154 -30.59 -1.92 -11.56
C ALA A 154 -30.95 -0.45 -11.29
N LEU A 155 -29.97 0.39 -10.95
CA LEU A 155 -30.16 1.83 -10.76
C LEU A 155 -30.22 2.60 -12.08
N ALA A 156 -29.45 2.18 -13.09
CA ALA A 156 -29.38 2.85 -14.39
C ALA A 156 -30.57 2.53 -15.30
N SER A 157 -31.30 1.43 -15.04
CA SER A 157 -32.47 1.03 -15.84
C SER A 157 -33.67 1.95 -15.66
N ASN A 158 -33.76 2.67 -14.53
CA ASN A 158 -34.84 3.62 -14.26
C ASN A 158 -34.32 5.06 -14.39
N PRO A 159 -34.95 5.92 -15.22
CA PRO A 159 -34.55 7.33 -15.38
C PRO A 159 -34.53 8.11 -14.05
N ALA A 160 -35.44 7.78 -13.12
CA ALA A 160 -35.52 8.42 -11.81
C ALA A 160 -34.32 8.12 -10.89
N THR A 161 -33.66 6.96 -11.06
CA THR A 161 -32.51 6.55 -10.23
C THR A 161 -31.17 6.64 -10.96
N GLN A 162 -31.16 7.13 -12.20
CA GLN A 162 -29.95 7.22 -13.03
C GLN A 162 -28.87 8.11 -12.39
N GLY A 163 -29.26 9.22 -11.76
CA GLY A 163 -28.33 10.07 -11.00
C GLY A 163 -27.67 9.32 -9.83
N LEU A 164 -28.43 8.47 -9.14
CA LEU A 164 -27.91 7.63 -8.06
C LEU A 164 -26.94 6.56 -8.61
N ALA A 165 -27.18 6.02 -9.81
CA ALA A 165 -26.28 5.08 -10.46
C ALA A 165 -24.89 5.70 -10.70
N TYR A 166 -24.83 6.94 -11.22
CA TYR A 166 -23.56 7.63 -11.43
C TYR A 166 -22.86 8.01 -10.13
N ALA A 167 -23.61 8.42 -9.10
CA ALA A 167 -23.04 8.64 -7.77
C ALA A 167 -22.42 7.36 -7.20
N PHE A 168 -23.11 6.21 -7.34
CA PHE A 168 -22.60 4.91 -6.91
C PHE A 168 -21.35 4.48 -7.70
N MET A 169 -21.33 4.70 -9.02
CA MET A 169 -20.13 4.52 -9.85
C MET A 169 -18.97 5.39 -9.39
N GLY A 170 -19.22 6.66 -9.08
CA GLY A 170 -18.20 7.57 -8.54
C GLY A 170 -17.58 7.04 -7.24
N LEU A 171 -18.40 6.53 -6.31
CA LEU A 171 -17.91 5.94 -5.06
C LEU A 171 -17.07 4.67 -5.32
N TYR A 172 -17.50 3.82 -6.24
CA TYR A 172 -16.74 2.62 -6.61
C TYR A 172 -15.39 2.97 -7.25
N LEU A 173 -15.36 3.95 -8.18
CA LEU A 173 -14.13 4.42 -8.80
C LEU A 173 -13.20 5.09 -7.78
N LEU A 174 -13.73 5.88 -6.85
CA LEU A 174 -12.96 6.47 -5.75
C LEU A 174 -12.29 5.38 -4.91
N PHE A 175 -13.01 4.31 -4.58
CA PHE A 175 -12.44 3.15 -3.88
C PHE A 175 -11.32 2.47 -4.70
N CYS A 176 -11.51 2.25 -5.99
CA CYS A 176 -10.47 1.66 -6.86
C CYS A 176 -9.23 2.55 -6.96
N VAL A 177 -9.40 3.85 -7.23
CA VAL A 177 -8.30 4.81 -7.35
C VAL A 177 -7.52 4.91 -6.04
N THR A 178 -8.23 5.06 -4.92
CA THR A 178 -7.55 5.10 -3.61
C THR A 178 -6.78 3.82 -3.32
N THR A 179 -7.25 2.66 -3.76
CA THR A 179 -6.53 1.38 -3.61
C THR A 179 -5.28 1.29 -4.49
N TRP A 180 -5.34 1.73 -5.75
CA TRP A 180 -4.18 1.66 -6.68
C TRP A 180 -3.09 2.65 -6.34
N PHE A 181 -3.50 3.83 -5.88
CA PHE A 181 -2.60 4.94 -5.63
C PHE A 181 -2.26 5.12 -4.13
N ALA A 182 -2.77 4.25 -3.25
CA ALA A 182 -2.55 4.35 -1.79
C ALA A 182 -1.08 4.53 -1.42
N GLY A 183 -0.19 3.67 -1.97
CA GLY A 183 1.25 3.75 -1.73
C GLY A 183 1.83 5.09 -2.19
N PRO A 184 1.83 5.39 -3.51
CA PRO A 184 2.45 6.60 -4.02
C PRO A 184 1.83 7.90 -3.51
N ILE A 185 0.51 7.97 -3.31
CA ILE A 185 -0.13 9.13 -2.68
C ILE A 185 0.41 9.32 -1.28
N SER A 186 0.51 8.24 -0.50
CA SER A 186 1.07 8.30 0.83
C SER A 186 2.53 8.74 0.81
N ASP A 187 3.34 8.20 -0.09
CA ASP A 187 4.74 8.58 -0.20
C ASP A 187 4.86 10.06 -0.57
N ALA A 188 4.03 10.55 -1.51
CA ALA A 188 3.95 11.96 -1.88
C ALA A 188 3.64 12.87 -0.68
N PHE A 189 2.67 12.49 0.17
CA PHE A 189 2.36 13.21 1.39
C PHE A 189 3.53 13.19 2.39
N LEU A 190 4.21 12.05 2.51
CA LEU A 190 5.35 11.89 3.41
C LEU A 190 6.58 12.67 2.97
N VAL A 191 6.74 12.95 1.67
CA VAL A 191 7.77 13.88 1.19
C VAL A 191 7.58 15.29 1.75
N LEU A 192 6.33 15.69 2.04
CA LEU A 192 6.03 16.99 2.66
C LEU A 192 6.28 16.98 4.19
N HIS A 193 6.31 15.79 4.82
CA HIS A 193 6.51 15.65 6.26
C HIS A 193 8.02 15.60 6.62
N PRO A 194 8.51 16.36 7.61
CA PRO A 194 9.93 16.41 7.96
C PRO A 194 10.55 15.04 8.27
N PHE A 195 9.89 14.23 9.10
CA PHE A 195 10.34 12.88 9.43
C PHE A 195 10.09 11.88 8.29
N GLY A 196 9.05 12.11 7.47
CA GLY A 196 8.74 11.24 6.33
C GLY A 196 9.87 11.21 5.31
N ARG A 197 10.49 12.37 5.03
CA ARG A 197 11.65 12.48 4.14
C ARG A 197 12.89 11.68 4.57
N LEU A 198 13.03 11.38 5.86
CA LEU A 198 14.16 10.62 6.41
C LEU A 198 13.92 9.12 6.35
N VAL A 199 12.64 8.71 6.39
CA VAL A 199 12.21 7.31 6.43
C VAL A 199 12.00 6.77 5.01
N LEU A 200 11.64 7.61 4.04
CA LEU A 200 11.46 7.21 2.66
C LEU A 200 12.80 6.92 1.97
N THR A 201 12.84 5.83 1.21
CA THR A 201 13.93 5.57 0.28
C THR A 201 13.92 6.59 -0.87
N PRO A 202 15.06 6.82 -1.56
CA PRO A 202 15.09 7.67 -2.75
C PRO A 202 14.10 7.23 -3.83
N TRP A 203 13.87 5.92 -3.95
CA TRP A 203 12.94 5.32 -4.90
C TRP A 203 11.48 5.61 -4.56
N GLU A 204 11.07 5.43 -3.29
CA GLU A 204 9.70 5.75 -2.83
C GLU A 204 9.44 7.26 -2.92
N ARG A 205 10.43 8.09 -2.57
CA ARG A 205 10.32 9.54 -2.72
C ARG A 205 10.09 9.96 -4.16
N PHE A 206 10.86 9.41 -5.10
CA PHE A 206 10.68 9.69 -6.52
C PHE A 206 9.35 9.16 -7.04
N GLY A 207 8.97 7.93 -6.67
CA GLY A 207 7.69 7.32 -7.06
C GLY A 207 6.48 8.13 -6.57
N GLY A 208 6.50 8.55 -5.31
CA GLY A 208 5.48 9.42 -4.74
C GLY A 208 5.37 10.75 -5.47
N LEU A 209 6.50 11.43 -5.74
CA LEU A 209 6.50 12.69 -6.49
C LEU A 209 6.01 12.50 -7.93
N ALA A 210 6.50 11.49 -8.66
CA ALA A 210 6.14 11.24 -10.04
C ALA A 210 4.63 10.95 -10.20
N VAL A 211 4.11 10.03 -9.38
CA VAL A 211 2.69 9.66 -9.40
C VAL A 211 1.81 10.79 -8.85
N GLY A 212 2.24 11.46 -7.78
CA GLY A 212 1.53 12.61 -7.22
C GLY A 212 1.41 13.76 -8.22
N SER A 213 2.49 14.10 -8.92
CA SER A 213 2.47 15.09 -10.01
C SER A 213 1.57 14.65 -11.16
N ALA A 214 1.61 13.37 -11.56
CA ALA A 214 0.72 12.85 -12.60
C ALA A 214 -0.76 13.01 -12.22
N ILE A 215 -1.14 12.66 -10.99
CA ILE A 215 -2.51 12.83 -10.48
C ILE A 215 -2.92 14.31 -10.51
N VAL A 216 -2.06 15.21 -10.02
CA VAL A 216 -2.35 16.65 -10.03
C VAL A 216 -2.52 17.18 -11.45
N LEU A 217 -1.67 16.76 -12.39
CA LEU A 217 -1.77 17.15 -13.80
C LEU A 217 -3.06 16.61 -14.43
N THR A 218 -3.43 15.36 -14.16
CA THR A 218 -4.70 14.79 -14.65
C THR A 218 -5.90 15.56 -14.12
N VAL A 219 -5.94 15.88 -12.83
CA VAL A 219 -7.03 16.66 -12.24
C VAL A 219 -7.05 18.08 -12.81
N ALA A 220 -5.90 18.74 -12.93
CA ALA A 220 -5.81 20.08 -13.50
C ALA A 220 -6.28 20.10 -14.97
N ALA A 221 -5.95 19.08 -15.75
CA ALA A 221 -6.38 18.93 -17.14
C ALA A 221 -7.91 18.78 -17.24
N LEU A 222 -8.51 17.90 -16.41
CA LEU A 222 -9.97 17.73 -16.35
C LEU A 222 -10.69 19.01 -15.86
N VAL A 223 -10.12 19.73 -14.89
CA VAL A 223 -10.68 21.00 -14.41
C VAL A 223 -10.58 22.07 -15.50
N SER A 224 -9.47 22.14 -16.23
CA SER A 224 -9.29 23.13 -17.31
C SER A 224 -10.34 22.98 -18.41
N GLU A 225 -10.78 21.75 -18.68
CA GLU A 225 -11.85 21.44 -19.62
C GLU A 225 -13.18 22.11 -19.23
N MET A 226 -13.51 22.12 -17.94
CA MET A 226 -14.73 22.77 -17.43
C MET A 226 -14.79 24.27 -17.76
N PHE A 227 -13.65 24.91 -18.01
CA PHE A 227 -13.54 26.33 -18.34
C PHE A 227 -13.26 26.59 -19.82
N LEU A 228 -12.42 25.77 -20.46
CA LEU A 228 -11.90 26.02 -21.80
C LEU A 228 -12.71 25.34 -22.91
N GLN A 229 -13.61 24.40 -22.57
CA GLN A 229 -14.43 23.64 -23.52
C GLN A 229 -13.63 23.10 -24.73
N ASN A 230 -12.40 22.65 -24.45
CA ASN A 230 -11.47 22.13 -25.46
C ASN A 230 -11.11 20.69 -25.10
N ASP A 231 -11.19 19.78 -26.09
CA ASP A 231 -10.88 18.36 -25.96
C ASP A 231 -9.42 18.08 -25.55
N VAL A 232 -8.52 19.07 -25.71
CA VAL A 232 -7.11 18.99 -25.28
C VAL A 232 -6.99 18.64 -23.79
N GLY A 233 -7.90 19.11 -22.93
CA GLY A 233 -7.90 18.78 -21.50
C GLY A 233 -8.12 17.29 -21.24
N ILE A 234 -9.10 16.68 -21.93
CA ILE A 234 -9.39 15.24 -21.85
C ILE A 234 -8.21 14.44 -22.39
N ILE A 235 -7.67 14.82 -23.55
CA ILE A 235 -6.55 14.12 -24.18
C ILE A 235 -5.34 14.11 -23.24
N LEU A 236 -5.02 15.25 -22.62
CA LEU A 236 -3.94 15.35 -21.65
C LEU A 236 -4.20 14.49 -20.40
N ALA A 237 -5.44 14.51 -19.89
CA ALA A 237 -5.84 13.69 -18.76
C ALA A 237 -5.68 12.19 -19.05
N MET A 238 -6.00 11.74 -20.27
CA MET A 238 -5.79 10.36 -20.71
C MET A 238 -4.31 10.03 -20.87
N CYS A 239 -3.53 10.92 -21.48
CA CYS A 239 -2.09 10.75 -21.70
C CYS A 239 -1.29 10.61 -20.40
N VAL A 240 -1.74 11.27 -19.32
CA VAL A 240 -1.05 11.26 -18.03
C VAL A 240 -1.69 10.28 -17.05
N GLY A 241 -3.03 10.24 -16.98
CA GLY A 241 -3.77 9.49 -15.96
C GLY A 241 -3.78 7.98 -16.19
N PHE A 242 -3.94 7.54 -17.44
CA PHE A 242 -3.95 6.11 -17.75
C PHE A 242 -2.60 5.45 -17.46
N PRO A 243 -1.45 6.00 -17.89
CA PRO A 243 -0.14 5.44 -17.57
C PRO A 243 0.27 5.61 -16.10
N ALA A 244 -0.37 6.52 -15.35
CA ALA A 244 -0.09 6.70 -13.93
C ALA A 244 -0.41 5.44 -13.09
N ILE A 245 -1.35 4.61 -13.54
CA ILE A 245 -1.73 3.36 -12.86
C ILE A 245 -0.60 2.32 -12.91
N PRO A 246 -0.12 1.86 -14.09
CA PRO A 246 1.02 0.95 -14.15
C PRO A 246 2.29 1.60 -13.60
N MET A 247 2.44 2.92 -13.70
CA MET A 247 3.55 3.65 -13.04
C MET A 247 3.49 3.50 -11.51
N ALA A 248 2.33 3.72 -10.89
CA ALA A 248 2.13 3.52 -9.46
C ALA A 248 2.46 2.09 -9.02
N MET A 249 2.10 1.10 -9.83
CA MET A 249 2.38 -0.32 -9.57
C MET A 249 3.87 -0.67 -9.76
N MET A 250 4.55 -0.04 -10.72
CA MET A 250 5.99 -0.20 -10.93
C MET A 250 6.77 0.20 -9.67
N PHE A 251 6.41 1.32 -9.05
CA PHE A 251 7.08 1.80 -7.83
C PHE A 251 6.84 0.89 -6.61
N GLN A 252 5.68 0.25 -6.54
CA GLN A 252 5.32 -0.70 -5.48
C GLN A 252 5.85 -2.12 -5.73
N SER A 253 6.43 -2.40 -6.90
CA SER A 253 6.92 -3.73 -7.25
C SER A 253 8.30 -4.04 -6.65
N ARG A 254 8.46 -5.29 -6.20
CA ARG A 254 9.75 -5.85 -5.74
C ARG A 254 10.82 -5.72 -6.83
N GLU A 255 12.07 -5.55 -6.41
CA GLU A 255 13.20 -5.50 -7.32
C GLU A 255 13.31 -6.78 -8.16
N GLY A 256 13.83 -6.67 -9.38
CA GLY A 256 14.01 -7.80 -10.30
C GLY A 256 12.99 -7.83 -11.44
N THR A 257 12.61 -9.04 -11.88
CA THR A 257 11.71 -9.27 -13.03
C THR A 257 10.36 -8.56 -12.91
N PRO A 258 9.67 -8.56 -11.74
CA PRO A 258 8.36 -7.93 -11.60
C PRO A 258 8.37 -6.44 -11.94
N ARG A 259 9.35 -5.71 -11.38
CA ARG A 259 9.53 -4.29 -11.66
C ARG A 259 9.85 -4.02 -13.12
N LYS A 260 10.68 -4.86 -13.76
CA LYS A 260 11.01 -4.73 -15.19
C LYS A 260 9.76 -4.91 -16.07
N VAL A 261 8.91 -5.89 -15.75
CA VAL A 261 7.64 -6.11 -16.45
C VAL A 261 6.74 -4.88 -16.29
N MET A 262 6.56 -4.38 -15.07
CA MET A 262 5.73 -3.20 -14.84
C MET A 262 6.30 -1.93 -15.48
N ALA A 263 7.62 -1.79 -15.55
CA ALA A 263 8.26 -0.71 -16.28
C ALA A 263 7.95 -0.78 -17.78
N ALA A 264 8.04 -1.97 -18.39
CA ALA A 264 7.67 -2.17 -19.80
C ALA A 264 6.18 -1.87 -20.05
N VAL A 265 5.28 -2.32 -19.16
CA VAL A 265 3.85 -2.00 -19.22
C VAL A 265 3.61 -0.50 -19.10
N THR A 266 4.34 0.19 -18.22
CA THR A 266 4.24 1.64 -18.05
C THR A 266 4.66 2.38 -19.33
N VAL A 267 5.79 2.00 -19.92
CA VAL A 267 6.28 2.58 -21.18
C VAL A 267 5.28 2.33 -22.32
N ALA A 268 4.75 1.11 -22.43
CA ALA A 268 3.74 0.78 -23.42
C ALA A 268 2.45 1.59 -23.23
N ALA A 269 2.00 1.79 -21.98
CA ALA A 269 0.84 2.60 -21.67
C ALA A 269 1.05 4.08 -22.07
N PHE A 270 2.22 4.66 -21.77
CA PHE A 270 2.57 6.01 -22.21
C PHE A 270 2.62 6.13 -23.74
N ALA A 271 3.26 5.17 -24.43
CA ALA A 271 3.34 5.18 -25.89
C ALA A 271 1.95 5.06 -26.54
N MET A 272 1.09 4.20 -26.01
CA MET A 272 -0.29 4.03 -26.49
C MET A 272 -1.12 5.31 -26.28
N ALA A 273 -1.04 5.90 -25.08
CA ALA A 273 -1.80 7.10 -24.76
C ALA A 273 -1.33 8.31 -25.59
N LEU A 274 -0.01 8.46 -25.79
CA LEU A 274 0.56 9.51 -26.63
C LEU A 274 0.19 9.30 -28.11
N GLY A 275 0.23 8.07 -28.61
CA GLY A 275 -0.20 7.74 -29.97
C GLY A 275 -1.67 8.08 -30.21
N PHE A 276 -2.54 7.80 -29.23
CA PHE A 276 -3.95 8.21 -29.27
C PHE A 276 -4.10 9.73 -29.29
N GLY A 277 -3.43 10.45 -28.39
CA GLY A 277 -3.51 11.91 -28.33
C GLY A 277 -3.02 12.61 -29.59
N VAL A 278 -1.94 12.11 -30.20
CA VAL A 278 -1.46 12.59 -31.51
C VAL A 278 -2.49 12.27 -32.61
N GLY A 279 -3.07 11.08 -32.61
CA GLY A 279 -4.10 10.69 -33.57
C GLY A 279 -5.31 11.63 -33.59
N GLU A 280 -5.79 12.01 -32.41
CA GLU A 280 -6.90 12.98 -32.24
C GLU A 280 -6.50 14.39 -32.70
N ILE A 281 -5.33 14.90 -32.27
CA ILE A 281 -4.89 16.27 -32.63
C ILE A 281 -4.72 16.43 -34.15
N TYR A 282 -4.22 15.40 -34.84
CA TYR A 282 -3.96 15.45 -36.28
C TYR A 282 -5.11 14.90 -37.14
N GLY A 283 -6.26 14.56 -36.52
CA GLY A 283 -7.45 14.10 -37.25
C GLY A 283 -7.21 12.86 -38.11
N LEU A 284 -6.38 11.92 -37.64
CA LEU A 284 -6.10 10.68 -38.37
C LEU A 284 -7.33 9.76 -38.33
N GLU A 285 -8.31 9.98 -39.22
CA GLU A 285 -9.67 9.35 -39.27
C GLU A 285 -9.73 7.81 -39.18
N ASN A 286 -8.61 7.09 -39.37
CA ASN A 286 -8.54 5.63 -39.31
C ASN A 286 -7.96 5.04 -38.00
N LEU A 287 -7.40 5.86 -37.10
CA LEU A 287 -7.09 5.43 -35.73
C LEU A 287 -8.30 5.37 -34.77
N PRO A 288 -9.32 6.26 -34.87
CA PRO A 288 -10.41 6.35 -33.90
C PRO A 288 -11.20 5.05 -33.74
N THR A 289 -11.46 4.27 -34.78
CA THR A 289 -12.28 3.05 -34.64
C THR A 289 -11.52 1.88 -34.03
N ALA A 290 -10.24 1.71 -34.40
CA ALA A 290 -9.39 0.69 -33.82
C ALA A 290 -9.02 1.02 -32.37
N VAL A 291 -8.69 2.28 -32.08
CA VAL A 291 -8.29 2.71 -30.73
C VAL A 291 -9.48 3.00 -29.84
N ALA A 292 -10.63 3.51 -30.32
CA ALA A 292 -11.85 3.58 -29.52
C ALA A 292 -12.40 2.18 -29.22
N SER A 293 -12.26 1.20 -30.11
CA SER A 293 -12.51 -0.21 -29.78
C SER A 293 -11.56 -0.70 -28.69
N ILE A 294 -10.27 -0.36 -28.76
CA ILE A 294 -9.28 -0.71 -27.72
C ILE A 294 -9.55 0.05 -26.43
N CYS A 295 -9.96 1.33 -26.42
CA CYS A 295 -10.31 2.12 -25.24
C CYS A 295 -11.67 1.73 -24.67
N GLU A 296 -12.64 1.32 -25.48
CA GLU A 296 -13.91 0.75 -25.03
C GLU A 296 -13.70 -0.64 -24.45
N ASN A 297 -12.83 -1.46 -25.07
CA ASN A 297 -12.42 -2.76 -24.52
C ASN A 297 -11.47 -2.62 -23.33
N CYS A 298 -10.63 -1.59 -23.28
CA CYS A 298 -9.76 -1.26 -22.16
C CYS A 298 -10.51 -0.55 -21.06
N SER A 299 -11.64 0.13 -21.29
CA SER A 299 -12.52 0.65 -20.23
C SER A 299 -13.40 -0.47 -19.65
N ARG A 300 -13.88 -1.38 -20.51
CA ARG A 300 -14.50 -2.66 -20.09
C ARG A 300 -13.51 -3.58 -19.37
N GLY A 301 -12.24 -3.57 -19.79
CA GLY A 301 -11.12 -4.30 -19.20
C GLY A 301 -10.40 -3.55 -18.07
N PHE A 302 -10.55 -2.24 -17.92
CA PHE A 302 -9.93 -1.40 -16.87
C PHE A 302 -10.47 -1.77 -15.51
N LEU A 303 -11.74 -2.17 -15.48
CA LEU A 303 -12.38 -2.76 -14.32
C LEU A 303 -11.82 -4.15 -13.98
N PHE A 304 -11.10 -4.80 -14.90
CA PHE A 304 -10.36 -6.05 -14.71
C PHE A 304 -8.84 -5.89 -14.49
N VAL A 305 -8.23 -4.75 -14.85
CA VAL A 305 -6.85 -4.39 -14.48
C VAL A 305 -6.56 -4.48 -12.95
N PRO A 306 -7.48 -4.19 -12.00
CA PRO A 306 -7.20 -4.37 -10.57
C PRO A 306 -6.90 -5.83 -10.20
N LEU A 307 -7.44 -6.79 -10.96
CA LEU A 307 -7.15 -8.21 -10.75
C LEU A 307 -5.68 -8.48 -11.07
N GLY A 308 -5.16 -8.01 -12.21
CA GLY A 308 -3.76 -8.22 -12.63
C GLY A 308 -2.70 -7.72 -11.64
N SER A 309 -2.96 -6.61 -10.96
CA SER A 309 -1.99 -5.94 -10.09
C SER A 309 -1.94 -6.51 -8.67
N ILE A 310 -3.10 -6.93 -8.13
CA ILE A 310 -3.16 -7.68 -6.88
C ILE A 310 -2.63 -9.11 -7.12
N ILE A 311 -2.91 -9.70 -8.29
CA ILE A 311 -2.34 -10.98 -8.77
C ILE A 311 -0.81 -10.93 -8.78
N LEU A 312 -0.19 -9.93 -9.41
CA LEU A 312 1.27 -9.89 -9.51
C LEU A 312 1.91 -9.65 -8.13
N ALA A 313 1.37 -8.73 -7.34
CA ALA A 313 1.90 -8.44 -6.00
C ALA A 313 1.74 -9.63 -5.02
N ASN A 314 0.63 -10.38 -5.06
CA ASN A 314 0.44 -11.55 -4.19
C ASN A 314 1.08 -12.85 -4.70
N ILE A 315 1.17 -13.08 -6.02
CA ILE A 315 1.87 -14.26 -6.57
C ILE A 315 3.38 -14.15 -6.34
N LEU A 316 3.92 -12.93 -6.31
CA LEU A 316 5.34 -12.68 -6.06
C LEU A 316 5.67 -12.44 -4.60
N SER A 317 4.68 -12.26 -3.71
CA SER A 317 4.90 -12.14 -2.26
C SER A 317 4.89 -13.48 -1.52
N MET A 318 4.41 -14.55 -2.16
CA MET A 318 4.32 -15.91 -1.59
C MET A 318 5.46 -16.86 -1.99
N ARG A 319 6.62 -16.32 -2.39
CA ARG A 319 7.89 -17.04 -2.43
C ARG A 319 9.02 -16.17 -1.91
#